data_AF-X1U4T2-F1
#
_entry.id   AF-X1U4T2-F1
#
_cell.length_a   1.000
_cell.length_b   1.000
_cell.length_c   1.000
_cell.angle_alpha   90.00
_cell.angle_beta   90.00
_cell.angle_gamma   90.00
#
_symmetry.space_group_name_H-M   'P 1'
#
loop_
_entity.id
_entity.type
_entity.pdbx_description
1 polymer ?
#
loop_
_entity_poly.entity_id
_entity_poly.type
_entity_poly.pdbx_seq_one_letter_code
_entity_poly.pdbx_strand_id
1 'polypeptide(L)'
;DEQDDIKVSFMRSQERDKYCHKLNLERYAAMLPTLEDGTWKTRVTKLHADTASRLAEVDSIIAATLPQMPSAERIAAALTRLQAAAITS
;
A
#
# COMPACT_ATOMS: atom_id res chain seq x y z
N ASP A 1 -14.02 -3.79 19.47
CA ASP A 1 -13.08 -4.84 19.04
C ASP A 1 -13.12 -5.05 17.54
N GLU A 2 -14.21 -5.57 16.97
CA GLU A 2 -14.31 -5.82 15.51
C GLU A 2 -14.03 -4.59 14.64
N GLN A 3 -14.58 -3.42 14.99
CA GLN A 3 -14.30 -2.16 14.28
C GLN A 3 -12.83 -1.72 14.34
N ASP A 4 -12.13 -2.03 15.44
CA ASP A 4 -10.69 -1.74 15.56
C ASP A 4 -9.89 -2.70 14.67
N ASP A 5 -10.28 -3.98 14.64
CA ASP A 5 -9.66 -5.01 13.82
C ASP A 5 -9.79 -4.67 12.32
N ILE A 6 -10.97 -4.20 11.89
CA ILE A 6 -11.21 -3.72 10.51
C ILE A 6 -10.29 -2.54 10.19
N LYS A 7 -10.28 -1.51 11.03
CA LYS A 7 -9.47 -0.30 10.79
C LYS A 7 -7.98 -0.60 10.75
N VAL A 8 -7.49 -1.42 11.67
CA VAL A 8 -6.09 -1.82 11.76
C VAL A 8 -5.70 -2.70 10.57
N SER A 9 -6.52 -3.67 10.20
CA SER A 9 -6.29 -4.51 9.02
C SER A 9 -6.28 -3.69 7.72
N PHE A 10 -7.23 -2.75 7.59
CA PHE A 10 -7.31 -1.84 6.46
C PHE A 10 -6.06 -0.94 6.36
N MET A 11 -5.68 -0.28 7.45
CA MET A 11 -4.48 0.58 7.47
C MET A 11 -3.23 -0.20 7.08
N ARG A 12 -3.01 -1.40 7.64
CA ARG A 12 -1.88 -2.26 7.26
C ARG A 12 -1.88 -2.66 5.79
N SER A 13 -3.06 -2.84 5.21
CA SER A 13 -3.18 -3.13 3.78
C SER A 13 -2.77 -1.92 2.94
N GLN A 14 -3.18 -0.71 3.32
CA GLN A 14 -2.74 0.52 2.64
C GLN A 14 -1.23 0.75 2.77
N GLU A 15 -0.64 0.51 3.94
CA GLU A 15 0.81 0.60 4.14
C GLU A 15 1.59 -0.39 3.25
N ARG A 16 1.09 -1.62 3.12
CA ARG A 16 1.65 -2.63 2.23
C ARG A 16 1.52 -2.22 0.77
N ASP A 17 0.36 -1.73 0.35
CA ASP A 17 0.13 -1.27 -1.02
C ASP A 17 1.07 -0.10 -1.37
N LYS A 18 1.22 0.85 -0.45
CA LYS A 18 2.18 1.95 -0.56
C LYS A 18 3.60 1.45 -0.78
N TYR A 19 4.05 0.47 0.02
CA TYR A 19 5.37 -0.13 -0.14
C TYR A 19 5.53 -0.78 -1.53
N CYS A 20 4.55 -1.56 -1.97
CA CYS A 20 4.56 -2.20 -3.28
C CYS A 20 4.63 -1.17 -4.43
N HIS A 21 3.85 -0.08 -4.36
CA HIS A 21 3.87 0.96 -5.38
C HIS A 21 5.22 1.69 -5.44
N LYS A 22 5.84 2.00 -4.30
CA LYS A 22 7.19 2.59 -4.24
C LYS A 22 8.23 1.68 -4.90
N LEU A 23 8.23 0.40 -4.55
CA LEU A 23 9.15 -0.58 -5.13
C LEU A 23 8.95 -0.72 -6.65
N ASN A 24 7.69 -0.71 -7.11
CA ASN A 24 7.40 -0.79 -8.54
C ASN A 24 7.84 0.47 -9.30
N LEU A 25 7.68 1.66 -8.71
CA LEU A 25 8.20 2.91 -9.31
C LEU A 25 9.71 2.85 -9.48
N GLU A 26 10.45 2.43 -8.44
CA GLU A 26 11.89 2.26 -8.51
C GLU A 26 12.30 1.29 -9.64
N ARG A 27 11.59 0.16 -9.75
CA ARG A 27 11.84 -0.83 -10.81
C ARG A 27 11.57 -0.26 -12.21
N TYR A 28 10.45 0.44 -12.41
CA TYR A 28 10.14 1.03 -13.71
C TYR A 28 11.13 2.15 -14.06
N ALA A 29 11.48 3.00 -13.09
CA ALA A 29 12.45 4.08 -13.28
C ALA A 29 13.85 3.55 -13.63
N ALA A 30 14.28 2.43 -13.01
CA ALA A 30 15.54 1.78 -13.34
C ALA A 30 15.53 1.09 -14.71
N MET A 31 14.38 0.58 -15.15
CA MET A 31 14.24 -0.11 -16.44
C MET A 31 14.16 0.86 -17.62
N LEU A 32 13.45 1.99 -17.49
CA LEU A 32 13.19 2.92 -18.61
C LEU A 32 14.42 3.39 -19.40
N PRO A 33 15.57 3.73 -18.76
CA PRO A 33 16.77 4.15 -19.48
C PRO A 33 17.39 3.06 -20.36
N THR A 34 17.14 1.78 -20.05
CA THR A 34 17.73 0.64 -20.78
C THR A 34 16.82 0.11 -21.88
N LEU A 35 15.61 0.64 -22.03
CA LEU A 35 14.66 0.20 -23.05
C LEU A 35 14.86 0.96 -24.36
N GLU A 36 14.92 0.20 -25.45
CA GLU A 36 14.79 0.72 -26.81
C GLU A 36 13.41 1.36 -27.02
N ASP A 37 13.35 2.32 -27.92
CA ASP A 37 12.09 2.96 -28.27
C ASP A 37 11.14 1.97 -28.94
N GLY A 38 9.89 1.94 -28.47
CA GLY A 38 8.90 0.99 -28.96
C GLY A 38 7.74 0.80 -28.01
N THR A 39 6.87 -0.13 -28.38
CA THR A 39 5.62 -0.43 -27.65
C THR A 39 5.87 -0.83 -26.20
N TRP A 40 6.97 -1.54 -25.93
CA TRP A 40 7.31 -1.95 -24.57
C TRP A 40 7.70 -0.78 -23.68
N LYS A 41 8.61 0.11 -24.15
CA LYS A 41 8.98 1.33 -23.41
C LYS A 41 7.77 2.20 -23.14
N THR A 42 6.89 2.39 -24.12
CA THR A 42 5.62 3.12 -23.94
C THR A 42 4.74 2.50 -22.85
N ARG A 43 4.63 1.16 -22.82
CA ARG A 43 3.87 0.45 -21.78
C ARG A 43 4.49 0.65 -20.40
N VAL A 44 5.81 0.58 -20.28
CA VAL A 44 6.52 0.80 -19.00
C VAL A 44 6.37 2.25 -18.53
N THR A 45 6.48 3.23 -19.44
CA THR A 45 6.24 4.64 -19.12
C THR A 45 4.83 4.84 -18.58
N LYS A 46 3.83 4.21 -19.20
CA LYS A 46 2.46 4.24 -18.70
C LYS A 46 2.33 3.59 -17.32
N LEU A 47 2.90 2.39 -17.13
CA LEU A 47 2.88 1.71 -15.82
C LEU A 47 3.53 2.55 -14.73
N HIS A 48 4.62 3.25 -15.04
CA HIS A 48 5.27 4.19 -14.12
C HIS A 48 4.31 5.33 -13.73
N ALA A 49 3.69 5.99 -14.71
CA ALA A 49 2.74 7.07 -14.46
C ALA A 49 1.51 6.61 -13.66
N ASP A 50 0.90 5.49 -14.05
CA ASP A 50 -0.26 4.91 -13.38
C ASP A 50 0.08 4.51 -11.93
N THR A 51 1.28 3.95 -11.70
CA THR A 51 1.76 3.60 -10.35
C THR A 51 1.99 4.85 -9.49
N ALA A 52 2.51 5.93 -10.07
CA ALA A 52 2.68 7.20 -9.35
C ALA A 52 1.32 7.79 -8.94
N SER A 53 0.32 7.73 -9.82
CA SER A 53 -1.05 8.13 -9.49
C SER A 53 -1.64 7.29 -8.36
N ARG A 54 -1.50 5.95 -8.42
CA ARG A 54 -1.99 5.07 -7.35
C ARG A 54 -1.27 5.28 -6.02
N LEU A 55 0.02 5.57 -6.04
CA LEU A 55 0.75 5.93 -4.82
C LEU A 55 0.15 7.19 -4.16
N ALA A 56 -0.14 8.22 -4.94
CA ALA A 56 -0.75 9.46 -4.43
C ALA A 56 -2.17 9.22 -3.85
N GLU A 57 -2.94 8.32 -4.47
CA GLU A 57 -4.24 7.93 -3.94
C GLU A 57 -4.12 7.14 -2.63
N VAL A 58 -3.22 6.17 -2.54
CA VAL A 58 -2.96 5.43 -1.29
C VAL A 58 -2.51 6.38 -0.18
N ASP A 59 -1.64 7.35 -0.50
CA ASP A 59 -1.24 8.39 0.45
C ASP A 59 -2.43 9.21 0.96
N SER A 60 -3.36 9.55 0.06
CA SER A 60 -4.59 10.27 0.41
C SER A 60 -5.52 9.43 1.30
N ILE A 61 -5.65 8.13 1.02
CA ILE A 61 -6.42 7.19 1.84
C ILE A 61 -5.82 7.06 3.23
N ILE A 62 -4.50 6.88 3.34
CA ILE A 62 -3.79 6.83 4.62
C ILE A 62 -4.02 8.11 5.41
N ALA A 63 -3.85 9.28 4.77
CA ALA A 63 -4.06 10.57 5.42
C ALA A 63 -5.50 10.75 5.94
N ALA A 64 -6.51 10.29 5.19
CA ALA A 64 -7.90 10.32 5.61
C ALA A 64 -8.22 9.30 6.72
N THR A 65 -7.49 8.19 6.77
CA THR A 65 -7.75 7.08 7.72
C THR A 65 -7.04 7.30 9.05
N LEU A 66 -5.84 7.90 9.05
CA LEU A 66 -5.03 8.12 10.26
C LEU A 66 -5.81 8.78 11.42
N PRO A 67 -6.60 9.85 11.22
CA PRO A 67 -7.39 10.46 12.31
C PRO A 67 -8.47 9.57 12.89
N GLN A 68 -8.88 8.51 12.17
CA GLN A 68 -9.94 7.60 12.57
C GLN A 68 -9.40 6.37 13.32
N MET A 69 -8.07 6.25 13.42
CA MET A 69 -7.40 5.14 14.10
C MET A 69 -7.67 5.18 15.60
N PRO A 70 -7.86 4.01 16.23
CA PRO A 70 -8.02 3.94 17.68
C PRO A 70 -6.69 4.24 18.39
N SER A 71 -6.74 4.42 19.71
CA SER A 71 -5.53 4.61 20.54
C SER A 71 -4.52 3.46 20.36
N ALA A 72 -3.23 3.73 20.61
CA ALA A 72 -2.15 2.75 20.47
C ALA A 72 -2.41 1.42 21.22
N GLU A 73 -2.97 1.46 22.44
CA GLU A 73 -3.34 0.27 23.21
C GLU A 73 -4.36 -0.61 22.46
N ARG A 74 -5.40 0.02 21.91
CA ARG A 74 -6.45 -0.66 21.13
C ARG A 74 -5.92 -1.20 19.81
N ILE A 75 -4.98 -0.49 19.17
CA ILE A 75 -4.26 -0.99 17.99
C ILE A 75 -3.48 -2.26 18.37
N ALA A 76 -2.71 -2.25 19.47
CA ALA A 76 -1.95 -3.41 19.91
C ALA A 76 -2.86 -4.62 20.17
N ALA A 77 -3.98 -4.41 20.87
CA ALA A 77 -4.96 -5.46 21.12
C ALA A 77 -5.56 -6.04 19.82
N ALA A 78 -5.90 -5.17 18.86
CA ALA A 78 -6.40 -5.58 17.55
C ALA A 78 -5.35 -6.40 16.76
N LEU A 79 -4.08 -5.99 16.80
CA LEU A 79 -2.99 -6.73 16.16
C LEU A 79 -2.85 -8.14 16.74
N THR A 80 -2.92 -8.30 18.06
CA THR A 80 -2.88 -9.63 18.70
C THR A 80 -4.04 -10.51 18.25
N ARG A 81 -5.27 -9.98 18.21
CA ARG A 81 -6.44 -10.73 17.73
C ARG A 81 -6.31 -11.14 16.26
N LEU A 82 -5.89 -10.22 15.40
CA LEU A 82 -5.68 -10.48 13.98
C LEU A 82 -4.60 -11.55 13.74
N GLN A 83 -3.52 -11.53 14.52
CA GLN A 83 -2.47 -12.56 14.45
C GLN A 83 -2.99 -13.93 14.90
N ALA A 84 -3.74 -13.98 16.00
CA ALA A 84 -4.34 -15.23 16.47
C ALA A 84 -5.29 -15.83 15.42
N ALA A 85 -6.14 -15.00 14.81
CA ALA A 85 -7.08 -15.42 13.77
C ALA A 85 -6.37 -16.00 12.52
N ALA A 86 -5.24 -15.43 12.12
CA ALA A 86 -4.46 -15.89 10.96
C ALA A 86 -3.74 -17.23 11.16
N ILE A 87 -3.51 -17.65 12.41
CA ILE A 87 -2.90 -18.96 12.72
C ILE A 87 -3.95 -20.07 12.72
N THR A 88 -5.19 -19.72 13.01
CA THR A 88 -6.31 -20.67 13.11
C THR A 88 -7.10 -20.87 11.81
N SER A 89 -6.80 -20.09 10.77
CA SER A 89 -7.40 -20.14 9.43
C SER A 89 -6.55 -20.94 8.45
#